data_AF-A0A7Y3P4H5-F1
#
_entry.id   AF-A0A7Y3P4H5-F1
#
_cell.length_a   1.000
_cell.length_b   1.000
_cell.length_c   1.000
_cell.angle_alpha   90.00
_cell.angle_beta   90.00
_cell.angle_gamma   90.00
#
_symmetry.space_group_name_H-M   'P 1'
#
loop_
_entity.id
_entity.type
_entity.pdbx_description
1 polymer ?
#
loop_
_entity_poly.entity_id
_entity_poly.type
_entity_poly.pdbx_seq_one_letter_code
_entity_poly.pdbx_strand_id
1 'polypeptide(L)' 'MPDTVENVTTRYRCTACGNLTRFDVVETTSVRSFHHFSVGGDLSIEEPEVISRSVDSVTCRWCGHGRGVEVVNESE' A
#
# COMPACT_ATOMS: atom_id res chain seq x y z
N MET A 1 19.98 9.77 -5.70
CA MET A 1 19.06 9.71 -6.85
C MET A 1 17.74 9.19 -6.28
N PRO A 2 16.59 9.88 -6.43
CA PRO A 2 15.37 9.39 -5.79
C PRO A 2 14.75 8.32 -6.69
N ASP A 3 14.60 7.11 -6.16
CA ASP A 3 13.76 6.07 -6.74
C ASP A 3 12.34 6.60 -6.92
N THR A 4 11.94 6.76 -8.18
CA THR A 4 10.54 6.97 -8.56
C THR A 4 9.80 5.69 -8.19
N VAL A 5 9.22 5.65 -6.99
CA VAL A 5 8.31 4.59 -6.60
C VAL A 5 7.11 4.70 -7.53
N GLU A 6 7.04 3.83 -8.55
CA GLU A 6 5.94 3.77 -9.48
C GLU A 6 4.65 3.53 -8.69
N ASN A 7 3.84 4.58 -8.57
CA ASN A 7 2.53 4.52 -7.95
C ASN A 7 1.59 3.83 -8.95
N VAL A 8 1.73 2.52 -9.07
CA VAL A 8 0.74 1.67 -9.75
C VAL A 8 -0.57 1.96 -9.04
N THR A 9 -1.42 2.76 -9.67
CA THR A 9 -2.66 3.22 -9.07
C THR A 9 -3.64 2.05 -9.16
N THR A 10 -3.58 1.14 -8.18
CA THR A 10 -4.46 -0.02 -8.12
C THR A 10 -5.90 0.47 -8.00
N ARG A 11 -6.70 0.27 -9.06
CA ARG A 11 -8.08 0.72 -9.09
C ARG A 11 -8.97 -0.39 -8.54
N TYR A 12 -9.92 -0.03 -7.70
CA TYR A 12 -10.86 -0.97 -7.11
C TYR A 12 -12.28 -0.69 -7.63
N ARG A 13 -13.05 -1.75 -7.83
CA ARG A 13 -14.46 -1.68 -8.23
C ARG A 13 -15.30 -2.57 -7.35
N CYS A 14 -16.36 -2.02 -6.78
CA CYS A 14 -17.34 -2.82 -6.07
C CYS A 14 -18.44 -3.29 -7.04
N THR A 15 -18.52 -4.59 -7.33
CA THR A 15 -19.58 -5.20 -8.15
C THR A 15 -20.92 -5.27 -7.42
N ALA A 16 -20.92 -5.19 -6.08
CA ALA A 16 -22.14 -5.24 -5.26
C ALA A 16 -22.95 -3.92 -5.26
N CYS A 17 -22.28 -2.77 -5.32
CA CYS A 17 -22.95 -1.46 -5.26
C CYS A 17 -22.55 -0.47 -6.36
N GLY A 18 -21.59 -0.85 -7.22
CA GLY A 18 -21.10 0.01 -8.30
C GLY A 18 -20.15 1.13 -7.87
N ASN A 19 -19.79 1.23 -6.58
CA ASN A 19 -18.85 2.24 -6.11
C ASN A 19 -17.44 2.01 -6.68
N LEU A 20 -16.77 3.09 -7.06
CA LEU A 20 -15.45 3.13 -7.69
C LEU A 20 -14.49 4.14 -7.01
N THR A 21 -14.96 4.90 -6.03
CA THR A 21 -14.23 6.08 -5.52
C THR A 21 -13.86 6.02 -4.05
N ARG A 22 -14.47 5.12 -3.26
CA ARG A 22 -14.22 5.01 -1.81
C ARG A 22 -14.04 3.57 -1.35
N PHE A 23 -12.82 3.25 -0.95
CA PHE A 23 -12.44 1.96 -0.39
C PHE A 23 -11.49 2.18 0.78
N ASP A 24 -11.65 1.36 1.83
CA ASP A 24 -10.64 1.20 2.86
C ASP A 24 -9.69 0.09 2.41
N VAL A 25 -8.43 0.43 2.21
CA VAL A 25 -7.38 -0.52 1.80
C VAL A 25 -6.46 -0.70 3.01
N VAL A 26 -6.30 -1.94 3.44
CA VAL A 26 -5.30 -2.32 4.43
C VAL A 26 -4.17 -2.97 3.66
N GLU A 27 -2.98 -2.37 3.73
CA GLU A 27 -1.76 -2.92 3.15
C GLU A 27 -0.65 -3.02 4.18
N THR A 28 0.15 -4.07 4.05
CA THR A 28 1.36 -4.29 4.82
C THR A 28 2.56 -3.99 3.93
N THR A 29 3.36 -3.01 4.34
CA THR A 29 4.65 -2.70 3.69
C THR A 29 5.78 -3.08 4.64
N SER A 30 6.60 -4.04 4.25
CA SER A 30 7.79 -4.44 4.98
C SER A 30 9.00 -3.67 4.47
N VAL A 31 9.61 -2.87 5.34
CA VAL A 31 10.81 -2.08 5.01
C VAL A 31 11.96 -2.56 5.88
N ARG A 32 13.09 -2.85 5.25
CA ARG A 32 14.37 -3.05 5.92
C ARG A 32 15.14 -1.75 5.88
N SER A 33 15.75 -1.39 6.99
CA SER A 33 16.59 -0.20 7.06
C SER A 33 17.78 -0.49 7.96
N PHE A 34 18.94 0.07 7.64
CA PHE A 34 20.12 -0.03 8.49
C PHE A 34 20.07 1.08 9.55
N HIS A 35 20.01 0.70 10.81
CA HIS A 35 19.99 1.65 11.92
C HIS A 35 21.41 1.83 12.45
N HIS A 36 22.03 2.96 12.10
CA HIS A 36 23.33 3.35 12.60
C HIS A 36 23.17 4.30 13.78
N PHE A 37 23.66 3.89 14.96
CA PHE A 37 23.67 4.72 16.15
C PHE A 37 25.04 5.34 16.37
N SER A 38 25.08 6.65 16.61
CA SER A 38 26.28 7.34 17.07
C SER A 38 26.61 6.93 18.51
N VAL A 39 27.87 7.13 18.93
CA VAL A 39 28.28 6.93 20.34
C VAL A 39 27.52 7.87 21.29
N GLY A 40 27.02 9.01 20.79
CA GLY A 40 26.18 9.96 21.53
C GLY A 40 24.70 9.58 21.58
N GLY A 41 24.28 8.54 20.87
CA GLY A 41 22.89 8.06 20.83
C GLY A 41 22.06 8.61 19.65
N ASP A 42 22.66 9.30 18.70
CA ASP A 42 21.95 9.79 17.51
C ASP A 42 21.68 8.64 16.55
N LEU A 43 20.43 8.51 16.08
CA LEU A 43 20.04 7.51 15.11
C LEU A 43 20.12 8.07 13.68
N SER A 44 20.91 7.41 12.84
CA SER A 44 20.92 7.57 11.39
C SER A 44 20.32 6.32 10.75
N ILE A 45 19.29 6.49 9.93
CA ILE A 45 18.67 5.41 9.16
C ILE A 45 19.28 5.45 7.77
N GLU A 46 20.03 4.42 7.42
CA GLU A 46 20.70 4.25 6.14
C GLU A 46 19.98 3.15 5.34
N GLU A 47 20.02 3.26 4.01
CA GLU A 47 19.52 2.25 3.06
C GLU A 47 18.10 1.70 3.36
N PRO A 48 17.07 2.55 3.43
CA PRO A 48 15.70 2.06 3.54
C PRO A 48 15.29 1.34 2.24
N GLU A 49 15.07 0.04 2.33
CA GLU A 49 14.66 -0.84 1.23
C GLU A 49 13.30 -1.46 1.53
N VAL A 50 12.34 -1.30 0.59
CA VAL A 50 11.05 -1.97 0.67
C VAL A 50 11.21 -3.41 0.21
N ILE A 51 11.10 -4.37 1.13
CA ILE A 51 11.24 -5.81 0.86
C ILE A 51 9.97 -6.38 0.24
N SER A 52 8.82 -5.95 0.75
CA SER A 52 7.54 -6.46 0.29
C SER A 52 6.42 -5.44 0.53
N ARG A 53 5.45 -5.44 -0.37
CA ARG A 53 4.17 -4.75 -0.20
C ARG A 53 3.07 -5.74 -0.55
N SER A 54 2.12 -5.92 0.34
CA SER A 54 0.96 -6.79 0.13
C SER A 54 -0.31 -6.10 0.61
N VAL A 55 -1.35 -6.12 -0.23
CA VAL A 55 -2.68 -5.65 0.16
C VAL A 55 -3.39 -6.78 0.90
N ASP A 56 -3.69 -6.56 2.18
CA ASP A 56 -4.30 -7.56 3.06
C ASP A 56 -5.82 -7.61 2.91
N SER A 57 -6.47 -6.44 2.80
CA SER A 57 -7.92 -6.38 2.62
C SER A 57 -8.38 -5.08 1.99
N VAL A 58 -9.49 -5.15 1.26
CA VAL A 58 -10.14 -3.97 0.68
C VAL A 58 -11.63 -4.01 0.99
N THR A 59 -12.14 -2.95 1.62
CA THR A 59 -13.54 -2.84 2.00
C THR A 59 -14.20 -1.65 1.32
N CYS A 60 -15.35 -1.89 0.68
CA CYS A 60 -16.12 -0.79 0.10
C CYS A 60 -16.81 0.00 1.22
N ARG A 61 -16.47 1.28 1.34
CA ARG A 61 -17.04 2.18 2.36
C ARG A 61 -18.50 2.55 2.14
N TRP A 62 -19.04 2.27 0.95
CA TRP A 62 -20.41 2.58 0.61
C TRP A 62 -21.39 1.50 1.06
N CYS A 63 -21.13 0.24 0.71
CA CYS A 63 -21.97 -0.89 1.12
C CYS A 63 -21.55 -1.50 2.47
N GLY A 64 -20.37 -1.15 2.98
CA GLY A 64 -19.89 -1.62 4.28
C GLY A 64 -19.32 -3.03 4.29
N HIS A 65 -19.12 -3.65 3.11
CA HIS A 65 -18.52 -4.98 3.01
C HIS A 65 -17.65 -5.13 1.76
N GLY A 66 -16.56 -5.91 1.90
CA GLY A 66 -15.57 -6.15 0.84
C GLY A 66 -15.91 -7.28 -0.16
N ARG A 67 -17.01 -8.02 0.05
CA ARG A 67 -17.30 -9.27 -0.68
C ARG A 67 -17.42 -9.14 -2.20
N GLY A 68 -17.68 -7.94 -2.71
CA GLY A 68 -17.76 -7.67 -4.15
C GLY A 68 -16.70 -6.70 -4.63
N VAL A 69 -15.59 -6.51 -3.90
CA VAL A 69 -14.52 -5.62 -4.35
C VAL A 69 -13.56 -6.40 -5.24
N GLU A 70 -13.44 -5.95 -6.48
CA GLU A 70 -12.53 -6.49 -7.49
C GLU A 70 -11.44 -5.47 -7.81
N VAL A 71 -10.22 -5.97 -8.00
CA VAL A 71 -9.10 -5.16 -8.47
C VAL A 71 -9.22 -5.00 -9.97
N VAL A 72 -9.43 -3.77 -10.41
CA VAL A 72 -9.35 -3.40 -11.81
C VAL A 72 -7.89 -3.03 -12.06
N ASN A 73 -7.10 -4.02 -12.47
CA ASN A 73 -5.80 -3.71 -13.04
C ASN A 73 -6.07 -3.02 -14.38
N GLU A 74 -5.72 -1.75 -14.51
CA GLU A 74 -5.47 -1.16 -15.83
C GLU A 74 -4.22 -1.85 -16.37
N SER A 75 -4.43 -3.05 -16.88
CA SER A 75 -3.45 -3.79 -17.67
C SER A 75 -3.62 -3.23 -19.07
N GLU A 76 -2.56 -2.60 -19.57
CA GLU A 76 -2.42 -2.18 -20.97
C GLU A 76 -2.71 -3.34 -21.94
#